data_AF-A0A1A8DK26-F1
#
_entry.id   AF-A0A1A8DK26-F1
#
_cell.length_a   1.000
_cell.length_b   1.000
_cell.length_c   1.000
_cell.angle_alpha   90.00
_cell.angle_beta   90.00
_cell.angle_gamma   90.00
#
_symmetry.space_group_name_H-M   'P 1'
#
loop_
_entity.id
_entity.type
_entity.pdbx_description
1 polymer ?
#
loop_
_entity_poly.entity_id
_entity_poly.type
_entity_poly.pdbx_seq_one_letter_code
_entity_poly.pdbx_strand_id
1 'polypeptide(L)'
;MLGGCASSGLSMEGLQEKLKGLSVAQRTHPGESIYLLHAAQNPADLLAVSCSNFTIHLHNKDSLKLLGEYQVHKGPLCGLTFAHTSPNLLYSGSADGTVRLWDARRPGTDAVQVFRSDPSHSYCSFDLNCSDMLLCAGTEQVNGEDSFLVFWDSRKTGDGLLG
;
A
#
# COMPACT_ATOMS: atom_id res chain seq x y z
N MET A 1 -21.39 -12.68 -41.21
CA MET A 1 -21.52 -11.65 -40.17
C MET A 1 -20.63 -12.08 -39.01
N LEU A 2 -19.34 -11.71 -39.03
CA LEU A 2 -18.40 -11.96 -37.94
C LEU A 2 -17.83 -10.59 -37.57
N GLY A 3 -18.38 -10.00 -36.51
CA GLY A 3 -17.89 -8.75 -35.94
C GLY A 3 -16.60 -9.04 -35.18
N GLY A 4 -15.48 -8.54 -35.71
CA GLY A 4 -14.21 -8.55 -35.02
C GLY A 4 -14.25 -7.55 -33.86
N CYS A 5 -14.07 -8.05 -32.65
CA CYS A 5 -13.85 -7.23 -31.47
C CYS A 5 -12.46 -6.60 -31.58
N ALA A 6 -12.38 -5.33 -31.98
CA ALA A 6 -11.15 -4.57 -31.95
C ALA A 6 -10.78 -4.29 -30.49
N SER A 7 -9.87 -5.08 -29.92
CA SER A 7 -9.17 -4.71 -28.70
C SER A 7 -8.33 -3.47 -29.04
N SER A 8 -8.77 -2.30 -28.62
CA SER A 8 -8.00 -1.06 -28.71
C SER A 8 -6.82 -1.10 -27.72
N GLY A 9 -5.81 -1.90 -28.07
CA GLY A 9 -4.51 -1.85 -27.39
C GLY A 9 -3.88 -0.48 -27.67
N LEU A 10 -3.46 0.20 -26.62
CA LEU A 10 -2.70 1.45 -26.75
C LEU A 10 -1.41 1.13 -27.53
N SER A 11 -1.23 1.72 -28.72
CA SER A 11 0.03 1.60 -29.46
C SER A 11 1.15 2.32 -28.71
N MET A 12 2.39 1.85 -28.88
CA MET A 12 3.57 2.48 -28.27
C MET A 12 3.72 3.95 -28.65
N GLU A 13 3.32 4.31 -29.88
CA GLU A 13 3.30 5.70 -30.37
C GLU A 13 2.24 6.53 -29.63
N GLY A 14 1.04 5.98 -29.42
CA GLY A 14 -0.01 6.64 -28.63
C GLY A 14 0.37 6.81 -27.15
N LEU A 15 1.22 5.92 -26.62
CA LEU A 15 1.76 6.04 -25.26
C LEU A 15 2.83 7.16 -25.19
N GLN A 16 3.74 7.22 -26.16
CA GLN A 16 4.76 8.28 -26.24
C GLN A 16 4.15 9.67 -26.34
N GLU A 17 3.12 9.86 -27.18
CA GLU A 17 2.43 11.15 -27.28
C GLU A 17 1.75 11.57 -25.96
N LYS A 18 1.16 10.62 -25.22
CA LYS A 18 0.59 10.91 -23.89
C LYS A 18 1.66 11.29 -22.86
N LEU A 19 2.84 10.63 -22.92
CA LEU A 19 3.95 10.88 -22.01
C LEU A 19 4.70 12.20 -22.28
N LYS A 20 4.67 12.71 -23.52
CA LYS A 20 5.35 13.97 -23.91
C LYS A 20 4.88 15.21 -23.14
N GLY A 21 3.63 15.21 -22.66
CA GLY A 21 3.03 16.33 -21.91
C GLY A 21 3.09 16.20 -20.39
N LEU A 22 3.65 15.11 -19.85
CA LEU A 22 3.72 14.89 -18.42
C LEU A 22 4.84 15.73 -17.80
N SER A 23 4.47 16.87 -17.24
CA SER A 23 5.28 17.59 -16.27
C SER A 23 4.40 18.00 -15.09
N VAL A 24 4.47 17.21 -14.01
CA VAL A 24 3.88 17.61 -12.73
C VAL A 24 4.92 17.35 -11.64
N ALA A 25 5.67 18.39 -11.30
CA ALA A 25 6.46 18.44 -10.08
C ALA A 25 5.80 19.50 -9.19
N GLN A 26 4.88 19.07 -8.33
CA GLN A 26 4.30 19.94 -7.31
C GLN A 26 4.92 19.61 -5.96
N ARG A 27 5.67 20.56 -5.41
CA ARG A 27 6.15 20.48 -4.03
C ARG A 27 4.97 20.83 -3.11
N THR A 28 4.45 19.85 -2.38
CA THR A 28 3.29 20.03 -1.50
C THR A 28 3.63 20.75 -0.20
N HIS A 29 4.89 20.72 0.26
CA HIS A 29 5.32 21.39 1.49
C HIS A 29 6.69 22.10 1.38
N PRO A 30 6.80 23.35 1.89
CA PRO A 30 8.06 24.10 1.94
C PRO A 30 9.00 23.72 3.11
N GLY A 31 8.62 22.75 3.96
CA GLY A 31 9.39 22.27 5.11
C GLY A 31 10.47 21.23 4.76
N GLU A 32 10.77 20.35 5.72
CA GLU A 32 11.67 19.19 5.50
C GLU A 32 11.19 18.36 4.31
N SER A 33 12.15 17.89 3.50
CA SER A 33 11.86 17.08 2.33
C SER A 33 11.36 15.71 2.76
N ILE A 34 10.04 15.50 2.69
CA ILE A 34 9.42 14.19 2.84
C ILE A 34 9.50 13.48 1.49
N TYR A 35 10.17 12.32 1.45
CA TYR A 35 10.23 11.49 0.25
C TYR A 35 9.04 10.55 0.21
N LEU A 36 8.47 10.38 -0.99
CA LEU A 36 7.42 9.40 -1.25
C LEU A 36 8.10 8.09 -1.64
N LEU A 37 7.82 7.02 -0.90
CA LEU A 37 8.50 5.73 -1.05
C LEU A 37 7.69 4.73 -1.87
N HIS A 38 6.37 4.76 -1.76
CA HIS A 38 5.47 3.90 -2.51
C HIS A 38 4.13 4.59 -2.72
N ALA A 39 3.44 4.26 -3.81
CA ALA A 39 2.13 4.78 -4.13
C ALA A 39 1.20 3.63 -4.57
N ALA A 40 0.00 3.60 -4.01
CA ALA A 40 -1.05 2.66 -4.38
C ALA A 40 -2.32 3.44 -4.70
N GLN A 41 -3.08 3.00 -5.69
CA GLN A 41 -4.35 3.63 -6.05
C GLN A 41 -5.48 2.63 -5.94
N ASN A 42 -6.66 3.10 -5.53
CA ASN A 42 -7.86 2.29 -5.65
C ASN A 42 -8.54 2.50 -7.03
N PRO A 43 -9.51 1.65 -7.39
CA PRO A 43 -10.25 1.80 -8.65
C PRO A 43 -11.12 3.06 -8.75
N ALA A 44 -11.43 3.69 -7.61
CA ALA A 44 -12.28 4.88 -7.55
C ALA A 44 -11.43 6.15 -7.74
N ASP A 45 -11.12 6.85 -6.65
CA ASP A 45 -10.60 8.21 -6.65
C ASP A 45 -9.53 8.46 -5.58
N LEU A 46 -8.96 7.40 -4.98
CA LEU A 46 -7.97 7.52 -3.92
C LEU A 46 -6.57 7.10 -4.39
N LEU A 47 -5.59 7.89 -3.98
CA LEU A 47 -4.16 7.62 -4.06
C LEU A 47 -3.60 7.61 -2.63
N ALA A 48 -3.08 6.46 -2.21
CA ALA A 48 -2.34 6.31 -0.96
C ALA A 48 -0.84 6.40 -1.23
N VAL A 49 -0.11 7.12 -0.39
CA VAL A 49 1.33 7.31 -0.55
C VAL A 49 2.03 7.11 0.79
N SER A 50 3.09 6.32 0.82
CA SER A 50 3.91 6.15 2.02
C SER A 50 5.08 7.12 2.02
N CYS A 51 5.38 7.68 3.17
CA CYS A 51 6.34 8.76 3.33
C CYS A 51 7.57 8.32 4.15
N SER A 52 8.72 8.99 3.93
CA SER A 52 9.97 8.72 4.64
C SER A 52 9.94 9.00 6.15
N ASN A 53 8.92 9.71 6.62
CA ASN A 53 8.62 9.97 8.04
C ASN A 53 7.62 8.95 8.63
N PHE A 54 7.46 7.79 7.98
CA PHE A 54 6.62 6.67 8.42
C PHE A 54 5.11 6.94 8.42
N THR A 55 4.67 8.01 7.76
CA THR A 55 3.24 8.31 7.58
C THR A 55 2.72 7.75 6.26
N ILE A 56 1.40 7.61 6.19
CA ILE A 56 0.68 7.32 4.95
C ILE A 56 -0.23 8.50 4.67
N HIS A 57 -0.11 9.11 3.49
CA HIS A 57 -0.99 10.18 3.06
C HIS A 57 -2.04 9.63 2.10
N LEU A 58 -3.29 10.06 2.26
CA LEU A 58 -4.37 9.81 1.33
C LEU A 58 -4.64 11.07 0.52
N HIS A 59 -4.64 10.93 -0.79
CA HIS A 59 -4.89 12.00 -1.74
C HIS A 59 -6.09 11.65 -2.63
N ASN A 60 -6.78 12.67 -3.11
CA ASN A 60 -7.64 12.50 -4.27
C ASN A 60 -6.75 12.20 -5.48
N LYS A 61 -7.05 11.12 -6.20
CA LYS A 61 -6.26 10.60 -7.31
C LYS A 61 -6.11 11.60 -8.46
N ASP A 62 -7.16 12.35 -8.77
CA ASP A 62 -7.18 13.25 -9.92
C ASP A 62 -6.59 14.63 -9.57
N SER A 63 -6.97 15.16 -8.41
CA SER A 63 -6.58 16.51 -8.00
C SER A 63 -5.31 16.55 -7.14
N LEU A 64 -4.80 15.39 -6.71
CA LEU A 64 -3.67 15.21 -5.78
C LEU A 64 -3.82 15.95 -4.44
N LYS A 65 -5.03 16.40 -4.10
CA LYS A 65 -5.31 17.11 -2.85
C LYS A 65 -5.22 16.12 -1.70
N LEU A 66 -4.52 16.50 -0.64
CA LEU A 66 -4.47 15.74 0.61
C LEU A 66 -5.87 15.66 1.22
N LEU A 67 -6.34 14.45 1.45
CA LEU A 67 -7.63 14.14 2.07
C LEU A 67 -7.46 13.77 3.55
N GLY A 68 -6.29 13.25 3.93
CA GLY A 68 -5.93 12.93 5.30
C GLY A 68 -4.71 12.03 5.38
N GLU A 69 -4.39 11.54 6.57
CA GLU A 69 -3.16 10.77 6.82
C GLU A 69 -3.34 9.72 7.93
N TYR A 70 -2.43 8.75 7.96
CA TYR A 70 -2.25 7.79 9.04
C TYR A 70 -0.84 7.93 9.62
N GLN A 71 -0.75 8.12 10.94
CA GLN A 71 0.50 8.36 11.67
C GLN A 71 0.63 7.41 12.85
N VAL A 72 0.76 6.10 12.59
CA VAL A 72 0.85 5.09 13.67
C VAL A 72 2.03 4.15 13.52
N HIS A 73 2.61 4.03 12.32
CA HIS A 73 3.81 3.22 12.14
C HIS A 73 5.01 3.86 12.84
N LYS A 74 5.86 3.00 13.42
CA LYS A 74 7.05 3.42 14.18
C LYS A 74 8.36 3.12 13.44
N GLY A 75 8.26 2.67 12.19
CA GLY A 75 9.40 2.34 11.36
C GLY A 75 9.08 2.48 9.86
N PRO A 76 10.10 2.33 9.01
CA PRO A 76 9.96 2.41 7.56
C PRO A 76 8.81 1.54 7.04
N LEU A 77 8.03 2.07 6.10
CA LEU A 77 7.03 1.28 5.40
C LEU A 77 7.71 0.53 4.25
N CYS A 78 7.30 -0.73 4.05
CA CYS A 78 7.79 -1.58 2.97
C CYS A 78 6.79 -1.74 1.82
N GLY A 79 5.56 -1.25 1.97
CA GLY A 79 4.58 -1.26 0.88
C GLY A 79 3.21 -0.70 1.27
N LEU A 80 2.35 -0.56 0.26
CA LEU A 80 0.96 -0.16 0.36
C LEU A 80 0.15 -0.93 -0.68
N THR A 81 -0.97 -1.53 -0.30
CA THR A 81 -1.84 -2.27 -1.22
C THR A 81 -3.30 -2.03 -0.86
N PHE A 82 -4.09 -1.52 -1.80
CA PHE A 82 -5.54 -1.54 -1.65
C PHE A 82 -6.04 -2.98 -1.81
N ALA A 83 -7.02 -3.37 -1.01
CA ALA A 83 -7.65 -4.68 -1.13
C ALA A 83 -8.33 -4.83 -2.50
N HIS A 84 -8.22 -6.01 -3.11
CA HIS A 84 -8.77 -6.30 -4.44
C HIS A 84 -10.30 -6.32 -4.43
N THR A 85 -10.90 -6.82 -3.36
CA THR A 85 -12.34 -7.04 -3.19
C THR A 85 -13.06 -5.88 -2.51
N SER A 86 -12.32 -5.01 -1.82
CA SER A 86 -12.88 -3.93 -0.99
C SER A 86 -12.10 -2.61 -1.23
N PRO A 87 -12.59 -1.71 -2.11
CA PRO A 87 -11.82 -0.54 -2.57
C PRO A 87 -11.54 0.52 -1.49
N ASN A 88 -12.16 0.38 -0.32
CA ASN A 88 -11.97 1.26 0.84
C ASN A 88 -10.98 0.70 1.86
N LEU A 89 -10.46 -0.50 1.65
CA LEU A 89 -9.50 -1.11 2.56
C LEU A 89 -8.09 -0.97 2.00
N LEU A 90 -7.18 -0.49 2.84
CA LEU A 90 -5.78 -0.29 2.51
C LEU A 90 -4.93 -1.10 3.49
N TYR A 91 -3.96 -1.83 2.97
CA TYR A 91 -2.93 -2.51 3.75
C TYR A 91 -1.61 -1.74 3.68
N SER A 92 -0.88 -1.71 4.79
CA SER A 92 0.48 -1.20 4.85
C SER A 92 1.38 -2.13 5.65
N GLY A 93 2.58 -2.39 5.17
CA GLY A 93 3.59 -3.18 5.87
C GLY A 93 4.73 -2.30 6.36
N SER A 94 5.34 -2.66 7.48
CA SER A 94 6.42 -1.88 8.08
C SER A 94 7.48 -2.74 8.77
N ALA A 95 8.70 -2.21 8.78
CA ALA A 95 9.82 -2.68 9.57
C ALA A 95 9.57 -2.56 11.10
N ASP A 96 8.47 -1.92 11.53
CA ASP A 96 8.02 -1.96 12.93
C ASP A 96 7.41 -3.30 13.37
N GLY A 97 7.45 -4.32 12.50
CA GLY A 97 6.95 -5.66 12.77
C GLY A 97 5.43 -5.79 12.61
N THR A 98 4.78 -4.83 11.94
CA THR A 98 3.35 -4.87 11.68
C THR A 98 3.00 -4.76 10.21
N VAL A 99 1.98 -5.51 9.80
CA VAL A 99 1.12 -5.14 8.67
C VAL A 99 -0.18 -4.61 9.24
N ARG A 100 -0.73 -3.52 8.70
CA ARG A 100 -1.93 -2.85 9.21
C ARG A 100 -2.97 -2.73 8.13
N LEU A 101 -4.23 -2.89 8.51
CA LEU A 101 -5.41 -2.66 7.68
C LEU A 101 -6.09 -1.37 8.09
N TRP A 102 -6.39 -0.51 7.13
CA TRP A 102 -7.01 0.79 7.30
C TRP A 102 -8.34 0.86 6.57
N ASP A 103 -9.28 1.63 7.11
CA ASP A 103 -10.48 2.07 6.39
C ASP A 103 -10.20 3.44 5.78
N ALA A 104 -9.95 3.48 4.47
CA ALA A 104 -9.57 4.67 3.71
C ALA A 104 -10.62 5.80 3.77
N ARG A 105 -11.86 5.50 4.17
CA ARG A 105 -12.93 6.50 4.36
C ARG A 105 -12.80 7.26 5.68
N ARG A 106 -11.94 6.81 6.59
CA ARG A 106 -11.77 7.34 7.94
C ARG A 106 -10.29 7.67 8.23
N PRO A 107 -9.67 8.61 7.48
CA PRO A 107 -8.30 9.05 7.76
C PRO A 107 -8.17 9.59 9.19
N GLY A 108 -6.96 9.48 9.76
CA GLY A 108 -6.68 9.92 11.13
C GLY A 108 -7.22 8.99 12.23
N THR A 109 -7.77 7.82 11.87
CA THR A 109 -8.18 6.79 12.84
C THR A 109 -7.12 5.70 12.98
N ASP A 110 -7.22 4.93 14.06
CA ASP A 110 -6.39 3.74 14.25
C ASP A 110 -6.69 2.67 13.20
N ALA A 111 -5.71 1.78 13.01
CA ALA A 111 -5.87 0.64 12.12
C ALA A 111 -7.07 -0.21 12.53
N VAL A 112 -7.86 -0.61 11.53
CA VAL A 112 -8.98 -1.55 11.70
C VAL A 112 -8.47 -2.88 12.25
N GLN A 113 -7.28 -3.29 11.78
CA GLN A 113 -6.62 -4.49 12.24
C GLN A 113 -5.10 -4.34 12.16
N VAL A 114 -4.39 -4.98 13.09
CA VAL A 114 -2.94 -5.06 13.13
C VAL A 114 -2.54 -6.53 13.08
N PHE A 115 -1.74 -6.89 12.09
CA PHE A 115 -1.15 -8.21 11.91
C PHE A 115 0.30 -8.16 12.37
N ARG A 116 0.65 -9.05 13.28
CA ARG A 116 1.98 -9.17 13.87
C ARG A 116 2.22 -10.64 14.22
N SER A 117 3.48 -10.97 14.43
CA SER A 117 3.91 -12.31 14.81
C SER A 117 4.93 -12.20 15.95
N ASP A 118 6.15 -12.68 15.75
CA ASP A 118 7.22 -12.53 16.74
C ASP A 118 7.63 -11.04 16.87
N PRO A 119 7.81 -10.52 18.09
CA PRO A 119 8.30 -9.16 18.32
C PRO A 119 9.67 -8.84 17.69
N SER A 120 10.49 -9.84 17.36
CA SER A 120 11.78 -9.63 16.68
C SER A 120 11.66 -9.48 15.16
N HIS A 121 10.47 -9.68 14.59
CA HIS A 121 10.28 -9.57 13.15
C HIS A 121 10.23 -8.10 12.69
N SER A 122 10.99 -7.81 11.64
CA SER A 122 10.95 -6.57 10.88
C SER A 122 10.54 -6.90 9.46
N TYR A 123 9.38 -6.43 8.99
CA TYR A 123 8.90 -6.79 7.65
C TYR A 123 9.49 -5.89 6.57
N CYS A 124 10.06 -6.52 5.54
CA CYS A 124 10.64 -5.87 4.36
C CYS A 124 9.77 -5.96 3.11
N SER A 125 8.72 -6.80 3.14
CA SER A 125 7.74 -6.95 2.06
C SER A 125 6.46 -7.57 2.58
N PHE A 126 5.34 -7.36 1.89
CA PHE A 126 4.09 -8.09 2.11
C PHE A 126 3.26 -8.14 0.83
N ASP A 127 2.34 -9.10 0.74
CA ASP A 127 1.35 -9.17 -0.34
C ASP A 127 0.07 -9.90 0.08
N LEU A 128 -1.00 -9.66 -0.68
CA LEU A 128 -2.31 -10.32 -0.54
C LEU A 128 -2.55 -11.28 -1.69
N ASN A 129 -3.23 -12.39 -1.41
CA ASN A 129 -3.80 -13.18 -2.50
C ASN A 129 -4.97 -12.44 -3.18
N CYS A 130 -5.39 -12.91 -4.35
CA CYS A 130 -6.43 -12.27 -5.16
C CYS A 130 -7.82 -12.19 -4.49
N SER A 131 -8.08 -12.99 -3.46
CA SER A 131 -9.32 -12.96 -2.69
C SER A 131 -9.21 -12.13 -1.41
N ASP A 132 -8.06 -11.48 -1.17
CA ASP A 132 -7.68 -10.77 0.05
C ASP A 132 -7.75 -11.61 1.34
N MET A 133 -7.91 -12.94 1.26
CA MET A 133 -8.07 -13.82 2.42
C MET A 133 -6.74 -14.23 3.05
N LEU A 134 -5.68 -14.31 2.24
CA LEU A 134 -4.35 -14.67 2.72
C LEU A 134 -3.44 -13.46 2.57
N LEU A 135 -2.84 -13.07 3.69
CA LEU A 135 -1.80 -12.06 3.78
C LEU A 135 -0.48 -12.78 4.06
N CYS A 136 0.57 -12.43 3.32
CA CYS A 136 1.94 -12.88 3.55
C CYS A 136 2.84 -11.67 3.82
N ALA A 137 3.78 -11.79 4.75
CA ALA A 137 4.87 -10.83 4.91
C ALA A 137 6.23 -11.54 4.98
N GLY A 138 7.24 -10.94 4.35
CA GLY A 138 8.63 -11.37 4.45
C GLY A 138 9.40 -10.53 5.45
N THR A 139 10.22 -11.16 6.27
CA THR A 139 11.08 -10.46 7.23
C THR A 139 12.45 -10.13 6.62
N GLU A 140 13.08 -9.07 7.13
CA GLU A 140 14.55 -8.97 7.10
C GLU A 140 15.20 -10.17 7.83
N GLN A 141 16.52 -10.28 7.73
CA GLN A 141 17.25 -11.30 8.48
C GLN A 141 17.11 -11.08 10.00
N VAL A 142 16.63 -12.11 10.69
CA VAL A 142 16.40 -12.14 12.14
C VAL A 142 17.60 -12.81 12.80
N ASN A 143 18.19 -12.14 13.78
CA ASN A 143 19.35 -12.62 14.55
C ASN A 143 20.57 -13.05 13.72
N GLY A 144 20.68 -12.61 12.45
CA GLY A 144 21.81 -12.94 11.57
C GLY A 144 21.76 -14.34 10.95
N GLU A 145 20.68 -15.09 11.16
CA GLU A 145 20.59 -16.50 10.75
C GLU A 145 19.39 -16.74 9.82
N ASP A 146 18.19 -16.35 10.23
CA ASP A 146 16.95 -16.76 9.57
C ASP A 146 16.20 -15.60 8.91
N SER A 147 15.43 -15.90 7.86
CA SER A 147 14.41 -15.02 7.31
C SER A 147 13.10 -15.79 7.21
N PHE A 148 12.00 -15.14 7.56
CA PHE A 148 10.70 -15.79 7.67
C PHE A 148 9.72 -15.26 6.62
N LEU A 149 8.87 -16.18 6.15
CA LEU A 149 7.59 -15.83 5.53
C LEU A 149 6.50 -16.08 6.57
N VAL A 150 5.70 -15.07 6.83
CA VAL A 150 4.64 -15.11 7.84
C VAL A 150 3.30 -14.98 7.15
N PHE A 151 2.36 -15.87 7.47
CA PHE A 151 1.05 -15.93 6.84
C PHE A 151 -0.07 -15.68 7.85
N TRP A 152 -1.07 -14.90 7.44
CA TRP A 152 -2.31 -14.68 8.20
C TRP A 152 -3.54 -14.97 7.33
N ASP A 153 -4.59 -15.45 7.97
CA ASP A 153 -5.96 -15.32 7.45
C ASP A 153 -6.47 -13.93 7.80
N SER A 154 -6.64 -13.07 6.80
CA SER A 154 -7.01 -11.66 6.99
C SER A 154 -8.37 -11.47 7.66
N ARG A 155 -9.23 -12.50 7.64
CA ARG A 155 -10.58 -12.46 8.20
C ARG A 155 -10.58 -12.71 9.70
N LYS A 156 -9.52 -13.31 10.24
CA LYS A 156 -9.41 -13.60 11.68
C LYS A 156 -8.96 -12.34 12.40
N THR A 157 -9.83 -11.79 13.24
CA THR A 157 -9.48 -10.69 14.14
C THR A 157 -8.72 -11.25 15.35
N GLY A 158 -7.44 -10.89 15.51
CA GLY A 158 -6.59 -11.27 16.66
C GLY A 158 -5.27 -11.95 16.25
N ASP A 159 -4.36 -12.17 17.22
CA ASP A 159 -2.98 -12.67 17.04
C ASP A 159 -2.88 -14.15 16.57
N GLY A 160 -3.93 -14.70 15.96
CA GLY A 160 -3.96 -16.09 15.50
C GLY A 160 -3.17 -16.27 14.21
N LEU A 161 -1.89 -16.63 14.32
CA LEU A 161 -1.07 -17.10 13.20
C LEU A 161 -1.68 -18.38 12.59
N LEU A 162 -1.54 -18.53 11.27
CA LEU A 162 -1.82 -19.80 10.62
C LEU A 162 -0.60 -20.72 10.83
N GLY A 163 -0.73 -21.66 11.77
CA GLY A 163 0.05 -22.91 11.85
C GLY A 163 1.55 -22.75 11.99
#